data_AF-A0A382JBD2-F1
#
_entry.id   AF-A0A382JBD2-F1
#
_cell.length_a   1.000
_cell.length_b   1.000
_cell.length_c   1.000
_cell.angle_alpha   90.00
_cell.angle_beta   90.00
_cell.angle_gamma   90.00
#
_symmetry.space_group_name_H-M   'P 1'
#
loop_
_entity.id
_entity.type
_entity.pdbx_description
1 polymer ?
#
loop_
_entity_poly.entity_id
_entity_poly.type
_entity_poly.pdbx_seq_one_letter_code
_entity_poly.pdbx_strand_id
1 'polypeptide(L)'
;MLNILGRLSGIATNTARWVTAARPMQVAATRKTEWGLLDKWAVHIGGGLTHRLGRSDALMIKENDLAAMTEEGEDAIVAIQRVISSVDMDVHAGFTIIEVQKYGQAKAAAKAWRESQLTRGGDEELVIMLDNMEPHIAYQVYRDFTLWGRERRYAYGPEQEHHGGLIRYCILEASGGIVFESLEDWRGVGDADGIRKGSTGVHLVSSSALNMGVPSLDMSMLIGGGE
;
A
#
# COMPACT_ATOMS: atom_id res chain seq x y z
N MET A 1 -17.37 29.39 0.90
CA MET A 1 -17.64 28.37 1.92
C MET A 1 -18.31 27.12 1.36
N LEU A 2 -19.48 27.23 0.70
CA LEU A 2 -20.20 26.07 0.15
C LEU A 2 -19.38 25.22 -0.83
N ASN A 3 -18.57 25.82 -1.71
CA ASN A 3 -17.69 25.06 -2.61
C ASN A 3 -16.70 24.16 -1.86
N ILE A 4 -16.19 24.62 -0.71
CA ILE A 4 -15.27 23.83 0.11
C ILE A 4 -16.03 22.68 0.76
N LEU A 5 -17.15 22.98 1.41
CA LEU A 5 -17.96 21.97 2.09
C LEU A 5 -18.49 20.91 1.13
N GLY A 6 -19.02 21.33 -0.02
CA GLY A 6 -19.52 20.43 -1.06
C GLY A 6 -18.43 19.51 -1.59
N ARG A 7 -17.25 20.05 -1.95
CA ARG A 7 -16.11 19.24 -2.41
C ARG A 7 -15.66 18.23 -1.37
N LEU A 8 -15.32 18.69 -0.16
CA LEU A 8 -14.78 17.82 0.89
C LEU A 8 -15.80 16.76 1.32
N SER A 9 -17.09 17.10 1.34
CA SER A 9 -18.15 16.13 1.62
C SER A 9 -18.32 15.11 0.49
N GLY A 10 -18.15 15.53 -0.77
CA GLY A 10 -18.12 14.62 -1.92
C GLY A 10 -17.00 13.59 -1.80
N ILE A 11 -15.77 14.04 -1.49
CA ILE A 11 -14.60 13.17 -1.30
C ILE A 11 -14.81 12.20 -0.13
N ALA A 12 -15.28 12.68 1.02
CA ALA A 12 -15.54 11.84 2.20
C ALA A 12 -16.62 10.78 1.90
N THR A 13 -17.69 11.17 1.20
CA THR A 13 -18.79 10.26 0.81
C THR A 13 -18.30 9.21 -0.18
N ASN A 14 -17.54 9.60 -1.20
CA ASN A 14 -16.94 8.68 -2.16
C ASN A 14 -15.99 7.70 -1.44
N THR A 15 -15.15 8.21 -0.54
CA THR A 15 -14.23 7.37 0.24
C THR A 15 -14.98 6.35 1.11
N ALA A 16 -16.06 6.75 1.79
CA ALA A 16 -16.85 5.82 2.59
C ALA A 16 -17.46 4.67 1.76
N ARG A 17 -17.85 4.96 0.51
CA ARG A 17 -18.29 3.93 -0.45
C ARG A 17 -17.15 2.96 -0.79
N TRP A 18 -15.96 3.48 -1.10
CA TRP A 18 -14.77 2.69 -1.37
C TRP A 18 -14.38 1.80 -0.18
N VAL A 19 -14.29 2.37 1.03
CA VAL A 19 -13.97 1.64 2.27
C VAL A 19 -14.92 0.47 2.48
N THR A 20 -16.23 0.70 2.27
CA THR A 20 -17.24 -0.35 2.42
C THR A 20 -17.06 -1.44 1.37
N ALA A 21 -16.84 -1.05 0.11
CA ALA A 21 -16.68 -1.98 -1.00
C ALA A 21 -15.39 -2.80 -0.92
N ALA A 22 -14.30 -2.23 -0.41
CA ALA A 22 -12.96 -2.84 -0.38
C ALA A 22 -12.75 -3.87 0.74
N ARG A 23 -13.65 -3.95 1.74
CA ARG A 23 -13.45 -4.82 2.90
C ARG A 23 -13.15 -6.27 2.49
N PRO A 24 -12.16 -6.93 3.14
CA PRO A 24 -11.45 -6.48 4.34
C PRO A 24 -10.25 -5.54 4.11
N MET A 25 -9.91 -5.22 2.86
CA MET A 25 -8.78 -4.34 2.53
C MET A 25 -9.08 -2.89 2.94
N GLN A 26 -8.02 -2.15 3.28
CA GLN A 26 -8.10 -0.70 3.47
C GLN A 26 -7.96 0.02 2.13
N VAL A 27 -8.34 1.29 2.08
CA VAL A 27 -8.16 2.16 0.91
C VAL A 27 -7.36 3.39 1.32
N ALA A 28 -6.39 3.79 0.50
CA ALA A 28 -5.53 4.94 0.77
C ALA A 28 -5.56 5.98 -0.35
N ALA A 29 -5.53 7.26 0.03
CA ALA A 29 -5.28 8.36 -0.88
C ALA A 29 -3.86 8.30 -1.46
N THR A 30 -3.63 9.09 -2.50
CA THR A 30 -2.29 9.28 -3.08
C THR A 30 -1.76 10.68 -2.80
N ARG A 31 -0.69 11.09 -3.50
CA ARG A 31 -0.26 12.51 -3.56
C ARG A 31 -0.91 13.29 -4.70
N LYS A 32 -1.74 12.65 -5.52
CA LYS A 32 -2.53 13.31 -6.57
C LYS A 32 -3.75 13.94 -5.89
N THR A 33 -3.63 15.22 -5.56
CA THR A 33 -4.65 16.00 -4.84
C THR A 33 -4.80 17.35 -5.50
N GLU A 34 -6.01 17.90 -5.56
CA GLU A 34 -6.20 19.27 -6.06
C GLU A 34 -6.01 20.27 -4.92
N TRP A 35 -6.50 19.95 -3.71
CA TRP A 35 -6.46 20.85 -2.55
C TRP A 35 -5.56 20.35 -1.41
N GLY A 36 -4.54 19.55 -1.76
CA GLY A 36 -3.50 19.11 -0.83
C GLY A 36 -4.05 18.39 0.40
N LEU A 37 -3.72 18.90 1.59
CA LEU A 37 -4.11 18.32 2.87
C LEU A 37 -5.63 18.27 3.07
N LEU A 38 -6.39 19.18 2.48
CA LEU A 38 -7.86 19.18 2.63
C LEU A 38 -8.47 17.94 1.96
N ASP A 39 -8.00 17.56 0.77
CA ASP A 39 -8.45 16.35 0.10
C ASP A 39 -8.11 15.11 0.95
N LYS A 40 -6.90 15.05 1.51
CA LYS A 40 -6.49 13.94 2.40
C LYS A 40 -7.30 13.90 3.69
N TRP A 41 -7.63 15.06 4.25
CA TRP A 41 -8.47 15.16 5.44
C TRP A 41 -9.89 14.66 5.15
N ALA A 42 -10.45 14.99 3.98
CA ALA A 42 -11.75 14.46 3.55
C ALA A 42 -11.72 12.94 3.35
N VAL A 43 -10.65 12.39 2.76
CA VAL A 43 -10.45 10.93 2.67
C VAL A 43 -10.40 10.31 4.07
N HIS A 44 -9.65 10.91 5.00
CA HIS A 44 -9.58 10.44 6.37
C HIS A 44 -10.95 10.43 7.07
N ILE A 45 -11.73 11.51 6.93
CA ILE A 45 -13.11 11.58 7.45
C ILE A 45 -13.99 10.48 6.84
N GLY A 46 -13.82 10.17 5.55
CA GLY A 46 -14.53 9.08 4.89
C GLY A 46 -14.08 7.67 5.31
N GLY A 47 -13.11 7.55 6.21
CA GLY A 47 -12.59 6.28 6.72
C GLY A 47 -11.43 5.68 5.90
N GLY A 48 -10.92 6.41 4.91
CA GLY A 48 -9.73 6.01 4.16
C GLY A 48 -8.43 6.42 4.87
N LEU A 49 -7.32 5.83 4.44
CA LEU A 49 -5.98 6.23 4.85
C LEU A 49 -5.48 7.40 4.00
N THR A 50 -4.62 8.23 4.57
CA THR A 50 -4.07 9.40 3.85
C THR A 50 -2.86 9.06 2.99
N HIS A 51 -2.21 7.92 3.24
CA HIS A 51 -0.81 7.66 2.88
C HIS A 51 0.11 8.79 3.46
N ARG A 52 1.42 8.81 3.15
CA ARG A 52 2.31 9.95 3.48
C ARG A 52 1.73 11.29 2.99
N LEU A 53 1.78 12.36 3.79
CA LEU A 53 1.18 13.65 3.43
C LEU A 53 2.09 14.44 2.46
N GLY A 54 3.39 14.41 2.70
CA GLY A 54 4.47 15.04 1.92
C GLY A 54 5.64 14.09 1.64
N ARG A 55 6.75 14.65 1.12
CA ARG A 55 7.98 13.87 0.85
C ARG A 55 8.77 13.54 2.11
N SER A 56 8.67 14.37 3.14
CA SER A 56 9.41 14.25 4.41
C SER A 56 8.83 13.23 5.39
N ASP A 57 7.55 12.89 5.26
CA ASP A 57 6.85 12.14 6.31
C ASP A 57 7.14 10.64 6.27
N ALA A 58 7.63 10.14 5.14
CA ALA A 58 7.95 8.75 4.92
C ALA A 58 8.97 8.60 3.79
N LEU A 59 9.98 7.76 4.01
CA LEU A 59 10.90 7.35 2.96
C LEU A 59 10.10 6.54 1.94
N MET A 60 10.17 6.94 0.66
CA MET A 60 9.56 6.19 -0.43
C MET A 60 10.60 6.03 -1.52
N ILE A 61 11.01 4.80 -1.75
CA ILE A 61 11.97 4.43 -2.79
C ILE A 61 11.17 4.09 -4.05
N LYS A 62 11.28 4.93 -5.07
CA LYS A 62 10.62 4.75 -6.37
C LYS A 62 11.55 4.05 -7.36
N GLU A 63 11.00 3.61 -8.48
CA GLU A 63 11.81 3.07 -9.60
C GLU A 63 12.88 4.07 -10.06
N ASN A 64 12.55 5.36 -10.21
CA ASN A 64 13.50 6.38 -10.61
C ASN A 64 14.61 6.61 -9.58
N ASP A 65 14.28 6.52 -8.28
CA ASP A 65 15.26 6.65 -7.21
C ASP A 65 16.21 5.45 -7.22
N LEU A 66 15.65 4.24 -7.40
CA LEU A 66 16.42 3.00 -7.55
C LEU A 66 17.33 3.06 -8.78
N ALA A 67 16.82 3.53 -9.93
CA ALA A 67 17.61 3.66 -11.16
C ALA A 67 18.78 4.64 -10.98
N ALA A 68 18.61 5.71 -10.20
CA ALA A 68 19.69 6.66 -9.87
C ALA A 68 20.71 6.09 -8.87
N MET A 69 20.32 5.11 -8.07
CA MET A 69 21.19 4.46 -7.07
C MET A 69 21.88 3.21 -7.61
N THR A 70 21.36 2.61 -8.68
CA THR A 70 21.88 1.38 -9.31
C THR A 70 23.23 1.66 -9.98
N GLU A 71 24.22 0.80 -9.73
CA GLU A 71 25.52 0.88 -10.39
C GLU A 71 25.47 0.35 -11.83
N GLU A 72 26.42 0.75 -12.68
CA GLU A 72 26.44 0.31 -14.08
C GLU A 72 26.59 -1.22 -14.18
N GLY A 73 25.59 -1.88 -14.76
CA GLY A 73 25.54 -3.35 -14.89
C GLY A 73 25.03 -4.09 -13.64
N GLU A 74 24.62 -3.39 -12.58
CA GLU A 74 24.04 -4.01 -11.38
C GLU A 74 22.64 -4.58 -11.67
N ASP A 75 22.40 -5.82 -11.25
CA ASP A 75 21.09 -6.44 -11.37
C ASP A 75 20.07 -5.74 -10.45
N ALA A 76 18.86 -5.48 -10.96
CA ALA A 76 17.84 -4.73 -10.23
C ALA A 76 17.43 -5.36 -8.88
N ILE A 77 17.54 -6.69 -8.75
CA ILE A 77 17.27 -7.40 -7.49
C ILE A 77 18.37 -7.08 -6.47
N VAL A 78 19.63 -7.07 -6.91
CA VAL A 78 20.79 -6.76 -6.07
C VAL A 78 20.72 -5.30 -5.60
N ALA A 79 20.41 -4.38 -6.52
CA ALA A 79 20.24 -2.96 -6.20
C ALA A 79 19.16 -2.74 -5.11
N ILE A 80 17.99 -3.40 -5.22
CA ILE A 80 16.94 -3.31 -4.20
C ILE A 80 17.41 -3.84 -2.85
N GLN A 81 18.11 -4.99 -2.83
CA GLN A 81 18.61 -5.55 -1.58
C GLN A 81 19.58 -4.58 -0.90
N ARG A 82 20.51 -4.00 -1.66
CA ARG A 82 21.49 -3.04 -1.17
C ARG A 82 20.82 -1.78 -0.63
N VAL A 83 19.93 -1.16 -1.42
CA VAL A 83 19.23 0.07 -1.03
C VAL A 83 18.40 -0.15 0.24
N ILE A 84 17.63 -1.23 0.31
CA ILE A 84 16.84 -1.55 1.51
C ILE A 84 17.72 -1.83 2.73
N SER A 85 18.84 -2.53 2.55
CA SER A 85 19.79 -2.80 3.65
C SER A 85 20.52 -1.54 4.13
N SER A 86 20.58 -0.49 3.31
CA SER A 86 21.20 0.80 3.66
C SER A 86 20.24 1.81 4.30
N VAL A 87 18.96 1.46 4.47
CA VAL A 87 18.00 2.36 5.12
C VAL A 87 18.39 2.60 6.57
N ASP A 88 18.49 3.86 6.97
CA ASP A 88 18.67 4.24 8.37
C ASP A 88 17.41 3.87 9.17
N MET A 89 17.50 2.78 9.92
CA MET A 89 16.38 2.20 10.66
C MET A 89 15.94 3.06 11.84
N ASP A 90 16.82 3.90 12.40
CA ASP A 90 16.45 4.75 13.53
C ASP A 90 15.61 5.95 13.08
N VAL A 91 15.76 6.35 11.82
CA VAL A 91 15.01 7.47 11.23
C VAL A 91 13.78 6.99 10.43
N HIS A 92 13.89 5.86 9.71
CA HIS A 92 12.91 5.51 8.67
C HIS A 92 12.11 4.23 8.92
N ALA A 93 12.45 3.41 9.93
CA ALA A 93 11.77 2.12 10.15
C ALA A 93 10.26 2.26 10.35
N GLY A 94 9.80 3.33 11.00
CA GLY A 94 8.38 3.53 11.31
C GLY A 94 7.47 3.73 10.09
N PHE A 95 8.00 4.23 8.97
CA PHE A 95 7.23 4.35 7.73
C PHE A 95 8.14 4.45 6.49
N THR A 96 8.51 3.28 5.95
CA THR A 96 9.22 3.18 4.67
C THR A 96 8.34 2.47 3.64
N ILE A 97 8.36 2.98 2.41
CA ILE A 97 7.66 2.43 1.26
C ILE A 97 8.67 2.12 0.14
N ILE A 98 8.50 1.01 -0.55
CA ILE A 98 9.20 0.73 -1.81
C ILE A 98 8.18 0.40 -2.92
N GLU A 99 8.32 1.06 -4.07
CA GLU A 99 7.57 0.74 -5.28
C GLU A 99 8.26 -0.38 -6.04
N VAL A 100 7.52 -1.44 -6.38
CA VAL A 100 8.01 -2.59 -7.14
C VAL A 100 7.04 -2.93 -8.26
N GLN A 101 7.57 -3.39 -9.38
CA GLN A 101 6.79 -3.78 -10.56
C GLN A 101 6.92 -5.28 -10.90
N LYS A 102 7.81 -5.99 -10.20
CA LYS A 102 8.10 -7.41 -10.45
C LYS A 102 8.11 -8.20 -9.14
N TYR A 103 7.64 -9.44 -9.18
CA TYR A 103 7.66 -10.37 -8.04
C TYR A 103 9.06 -10.48 -7.39
N GLY A 104 10.11 -10.59 -8.22
CA GLY A 104 11.48 -10.72 -7.70
C GLY A 104 11.89 -9.53 -6.83
N GLN A 105 11.52 -8.32 -7.24
CA GLN A 105 11.83 -7.07 -6.52
C GLN A 105 11.13 -7.03 -5.16
N ALA A 106 9.84 -7.38 -5.11
CA ALA A 106 9.09 -7.49 -3.86
C ALA A 106 9.79 -8.44 -2.87
N LYS A 107 10.15 -9.65 -3.35
CA LYS A 107 10.81 -10.68 -2.53
C LYS A 107 12.17 -10.24 -2.02
N ALA A 108 12.92 -9.52 -2.85
CA ALA A 108 14.24 -8.99 -2.53
C ALA A 108 14.15 -7.96 -1.38
N ALA A 109 13.23 -7.01 -1.52
CA ALA A 109 12.98 -5.97 -0.53
C ALA A 109 12.52 -6.57 0.82
N ALA A 110 11.54 -7.48 0.79
CA ALA A 110 11.01 -8.13 1.99
C ALA A 110 12.09 -8.91 2.76
N LYS A 111 12.97 -9.61 2.06
CA LYS A 111 14.09 -10.34 2.68
C LYS A 111 15.09 -9.39 3.35
N ALA A 112 15.52 -8.35 2.64
CA ALA A 112 16.49 -7.39 3.15
C ALA A 112 15.95 -6.63 4.37
N TRP A 113 14.67 -6.23 4.32
CA TRP A 113 14.01 -5.58 5.45
C TRP A 113 13.91 -6.50 6.66
N ARG A 114 13.41 -7.74 6.48
CA ARG A 114 13.33 -8.72 7.57
C ARG A 114 14.68 -8.99 8.22
N GLU A 115 15.74 -9.13 7.43
CA GLU A 115 17.09 -9.36 7.97
C GLU A 115 17.54 -8.19 8.85
N SER A 116 17.28 -6.96 8.40
CA SER A 116 17.58 -5.76 9.17
C SER A 116 16.78 -5.71 10.48
N GLN A 117 15.50 -6.08 10.44
CA GLN A 117 14.64 -6.16 11.62
C GLN A 117 15.12 -7.23 12.61
N LEU A 118 15.46 -8.42 12.13
CA LEU A 118 15.99 -9.49 12.99
C LEU A 118 17.32 -9.11 13.63
N THR A 119 18.21 -8.46 12.87
CA THR A 119 19.53 -8.04 13.36
C THR A 119 19.43 -7.02 14.48
N ARG A 120 18.48 -6.08 14.40
CA ARG A 120 18.27 -5.04 15.41
C ARG A 120 17.27 -5.42 16.51
N GLY A 121 16.61 -6.58 16.39
CA GLY A 121 15.52 -6.97 17.29
C GLY A 121 14.24 -6.14 17.13
N GLY A 122 13.99 -5.60 15.92
CA GLY A 122 12.82 -4.81 15.59
C GLY A 122 11.67 -5.64 15.00
N ASP A 123 10.53 -4.99 14.82
CA ASP A 123 9.30 -5.57 14.27
C ASP A 123 8.55 -4.63 13.33
N GLU A 124 9.20 -3.54 12.90
CA GLU A 124 8.61 -2.57 11.98
C GLU A 124 8.39 -3.17 10.58
N GLU A 125 7.29 -2.77 9.94
CA GLU A 125 6.85 -3.31 8.65
C GLU A 125 7.26 -2.41 7.48
N LEU A 126 7.73 -3.02 6.39
CA LEU A 126 7.97 -2.33 5.12
C LEU A 126 6.68 -2.29 4.31
N VAL A 127 6.28 -1.12 3.83
CA VAL A 127 5.21 -1.03 2.82
C VAL A 127 5.80 -1.38 1.45
N ILE A 128 5.30 -2.45 0.84
CA ILE A 128 5.68 -2.85 -0.52
C ILE A 128 4.51 -2.50 -1.43
N MET A 129 4.70 -1.45 -2.22
CA MET A 129 3.72 -0.98 -3.20
C MET A 129 3.90 -1.74 -4.51
N LEU A 130 2.94 -2.59 -4.83
CA LEU A 130 2.83 -3.35 -6.07
C LEU A 130 2.24 -2.43 -7.15
N ASP A 131 3.11 -1.78 -7.94
CA ASP A 131 2.72 -0.76 -8.91
C ASP A 131 2.40 -1.39 -10.28
N ASN A 132 1.17 -1.17 -10.77
CA ASN A 132 0.64 -1.72 -12.02
C ASN A 132 0.80 -3.25 -12.14
N MET A 133 0.79 -3.95 -11.00
CA MET A 133 0.84 -5.41 -10.97
C MET A 133 -0.57 -5.99 -10.99
N GLU A 134 -0.77 -7.06 -11.75
CA GLU A 134 -2.07 -7.73 -11.81
C GLU A 134 -2.45 -8.40 -10.46
N PRO A 135 -3.75 -8.48 -10.10
CA PRO A 135 -4.21 -9.11 -8.85
C PRO A 135 -3.66 -10.52 -8.60
N HIS A 136 -3.54 -11.33 -9.65
CA HIS A 136 -3.01 -12.69 -9.53
C HIS A 136 -1.52 -12.72 -9.15
N ILE A 137 -0.72 -11.73 -9.56
CA ILE A 137 0.68 -11.61 -9.15
C ILE A 137 0.76 -11.15 -7.69
N ALA A 138 -0.10 -10.22 -7.27
CA ALA A 138 -0.18 -9.81 -5.87
C ALA A 138 -0.51 -11.00 -4.95
N TYR A 139 -1.43 -11.87 -5.37
CA TYR A 139 -1.72 -13.14 -4.68
C TYR A 139 -0.50 -14.06 -4.60
N GLN A 140 0.27 -14.20 -5.68
CA GLN A 140 1.50 -14.99 -5.66
C GLN A 140 2.52 -14.41 -4.66
N VAL A 141 2.70 -13.09 -4.61
CA VAL A 141 3.55 -12.42 -3.62
C VAL A 141 3.08 -12.73 -2.20
N TYR A 142 1.80 -12.49 -1.89
CA TYR A 142 1.23 -12.74 -0.57
C TYR A 142 1.38 -14.19 -0.12
N ARG A 143 1.00 -15.13 -0.99
CA ARG A 143 1.08 -16.57 -0.72
C ARG A 143 2.51 -16.99 -0.42
N ASP A 144 3.45 -16.60 -1.28
CA ASP A 144 4.84 -16.99 -1.15
C ASP A 144 5.48 -16.36 0.09
N PHE A 145 5.11 -15.12 0.44
CA PHE A 145 5.58 -14.45 1.65
C PHE A 145 5.03 -15.12 2.91
N THR A 146 3.77 -15.53 2.89
CA THR A 146 3.12 -16.24 3.99
C THR A 146 3.71 -17.62 4.23
N LEU A 147 4.01 -18.35 3.15
CA LEU A 147 4.57 -19.71 3.21
C LEU A 147 6.09 -19.72 3.36
N TRP A 148 6.75 -18.57 3.21
CA TRP A 148 8.20 -18.47 3.26
C TRP A 148 8.77 -19.07 4.56
N GLY A 149 9.78 -19.94 4.41
CA GLY A 149 10.44 -20.59 5.53
C GLY A 149 9.70 -21.78 6.15
N ARG A 150 8.43 -22.05 5.78
CA ARG A 150 7.66 -23.18 6.35
C ARG A 150 8.20 -24.55 5.95
N GLU A 151 8.82 -24.69 4.79
CA GLU A 151 9.43 -25.96 4.35
C GLU A 151 10.66 -26.35 5.21
N ARG A 152 11.36 -25.38 5.81
CA ARG A 152 12.52 -25.63 6.70
C ARG A 152 12.13 -26.11 8.10
N ARG A 153 10.84 -26.06 8.44
CA ARG A 153 10.29 -26.44 9.75
C ARG A 153 10.47 -27.92 10.10
N TYR A 154 10.64 -28.79 9.09
CA TYR A 154 10.88 -30.23 9.30
C TYR A 154 12.35 -30.60 9.51
N ALA A 155 13.30 -29.68 9.30
CA ALA A 155 14.73 -29.99 9.34
C ALA A 155 15.43 -29.65 10.68
N TYR A 156 14.88 -28.74 11.50
CA TYR A 156 15.60 -28.16 12.66
C TYR A 156 14.89 -28.25 14.03
N GLY A 157 13.80 -28.99 14.15
CA GLY A 157 13.15 -29.28 15.45
C GLY A 157 12.23 -28.17 16.00
N PRO A 158 11.45 -28.46 17.06
CA PRO A 158 10.33 -27.64 17.52
C PRO A 158 10.71 -26.39 18.36
N GLU A 159 11.98 -26.21 18.72
CA GLU A 159 12.40 -25.19 19.70
C GLU A 159 12.82 -23.83 19.10
N GLN A 160 12.87 -23.71 17.77
CA GLN A 160 13.07 -22.40 17.11
C GLN A 160 11.71 -21.83 16.70
N GLU A 161 11.14 -20.96 17.53
CA GLU A 161 10.01 -20.10 17.16
C GLU A 161 10.41 -19.26 15.94
N HIS A 162 10.12 -19.77 14.75
CA HIS A 162 10.36 -19.00 13.53
C HIS A 162 9.37 -17.82 13.50
N HIS A 163 9.88 -16.62 13.79
CA HIS A 163 9.30 -15.34 13.39
C HIS A 163 8.68 -15.54 12.01
N GLY A 164 7.35 -15.35 11.89
CA GLY A 164 6.51 -15.78 10.77
C GLY A 164 7.06 -15.50 9.37
N GLY A 165 6.38 -16.00 8.33
CA GLY A 165 6.78 -15.76 6.93
C GLY A 165 7.06 -14.29 6.65
N LEU A 166 7.72 -13.97 5.52
CA LEU A 166 8.12 -12.60 5.15
C LEU A 166 6.99 -11.56 5.35
N ILE A 167 5.74 -11.98 5.17
CA ILE A 167 4.54 -11.16 5.36
C ILE A 167 4.46 -10.49 6.75
N ARG A 168 5.06 -11.07 7.80
CA ARG A 168 5.09 -10.47 9.15
C ARG A 168 5.77 -9.09 9.19
N TYR A 169 6.66 -8.83 8.25
CA TYR A 169 7.43 -7.58 8.18
C TYR A 169 7.04 -6.74 6.96
N CYS A 170 5.88 -7.01 6.36
CA CYS A 170 5.48 -6.40 5.11
C CYS A 170 4.00 -6.01 5.10
N ILE A 171 3.73 -4.75 4.77
CA ILE A 171 2.40 -4.30 4.35
C ILE A 171 2.38 -4.27 2.82
N LEU A 172 1.64 -5.20 2.21
CA LEU A 172 1.37 -5.17 0.77
C LEU A 172 0.30 -4.12 0.41
N GLU A 173 0.68 -3.17 -0.44
CA GLU A 173 -0.20 -2.14 -1.02
C GLU A 173 -0.31 -2.35 -2.54
N ALA A 174 -1.52 -2.37 -3.09
CA ALA A 174 -1.72 -2.35 -4.53
C ALA A 174 -1.92 -0.91 -5.04
N SER A 175 -1.27 -0.55 -6.15
CA SER A 175 -1.42 0.78 -6.75
C SER A 175 -1.30 0.72 -8.28
N GLY A 176 -1.68 1.82 -8.93
CA GLY A 176 -1.65 1.95 -10.39
C GLY A 176 -2.98 1.58 -11.04
N GLY A 177 -3.68 2.58 -11.61
CA GLY A 177 -4.90 2.36 -12.41
C GLY A 177 -6.13 1.81 -11.68
N ILE A 178 -6.11 1.65 -10.35
CA ILE A 178 -7.22 1.07 -9.58
C ILE A 178 -8.41 2.04 -9.54
N VAL A 179 -9.56 1.58 -10.02
CA VAL A 179 -10.85 2.29 -10.03
C VAL A 179 -11.87 1.55 -9.16
N PHE A 180 -13.03 2.16 -8.90
CA PHE A 180 -14.01 1.58 -7.98
C PHE A 180 -14.52 0.22 -8.48
N GLU A 181 -14.71 0.12 -9.79
CA GLU A 181 -15.22 -1.06 -10.48
C GLU A 181 -14.25 -2.24 -10.42
N SER A 182 -12.94 -2.00 -10.31
CA SER A 182 -11.93 -3.06 -10.23
C SER A 182 -11.63 -3.53 -8.81
N LEU A 183 -12.23 -2.94 -7.77
CA LEU A 183 -12.01 -3.34 -6.38
C LEU A 183 -12.34 -4.81 -6.11
N GLU A 184 -13.30 -5.38 -6.83
CA GLU A 184 -13.70 -6.77 -6.65
C GLU A 184 -12.56 -7.74 -7.01
N ASP A 185 -11.79 -7.43 -8.05
CA ASP A 185 -10.65 -8.25 -8.49
C ASP A 185 -9.52 -8.27 -7.44
N TRP A 186 -9.38 -7.19 -6.68
CA TRP A 186 -8.42 -7.12 -5.58
C TRP A 186 -8.90 -7.85 -4.32
N ARG A 187 -10.22 -7.91 -4.10
CA ARG A 187 -10.82 -8.63 -2.98
C ARG A 187 -10.77 -10.14 -3.13
N GLY A 188 -10.66 -10.65 -4.35
CA GLY A 188 -10.60 -12.08 -4.60
C GLY A 188 -10.03 -12.42 -5.97
N VAL A 189 -9.16 -13.43 -6.03
CA VAL A 189 -8.65 -13.96 -7.31
C VAL A 189 -9.51 -15.14 -7.73
N GLY A 190 -10.07 -15.08 -8.94
CA GLY A 190 -10.56 -16.27 -9.65
C GLY A 190 -9.39 -16.96 -10.35
N ASP A 191 -9.35 -18.29 -10.31
CA ASP A 191 -8.46 -19.05 -11.19
C ASP A 191 -8.98 -19.06 -12.64
N ALA A 192 -8.20 -19.66 -13.54
CA ALA A 192 -8.54 -19.80 -14.97
C ALA A 192 -9.86 -20.55 -15.23
N ASP A 193 -10.41 -21.22 -14.21
CA ASP A 193 -11.64 -22.01 -14.24
C ASP A 193 -12.84 -21.26 -13.63
N GLY A 194 -12.68 -19.99 -13.25
CA GLY A 194 -13.77 -19.13 -12.76
C GLY A 194 -14.21 -19.40 -11.33
N ILE A 195 -13.44 -20.16 -10.54
CA ILE A 195 -13.76 -20.44 -9.14
C ILE A 195 -13.06 -19.39 -8.25
N ARG A 196 -13.86 -18.56 -7.56
CA ARG A 196 -13.36 -17.57 -6.59
C ARG A 196 -12.68 -18.29 -5.42
N LYS A 197 -11.35 -18.20 -5.31
CA LYS A 197 -10.59 -18.78 -4.20
C LYS A 197 -9.67 -17.75 -3.55
N GLY A 198 -10.24 -17.02 -2.58
CA GLY A 198 -9.50 -16.22 -1.62
C GLY A 198 -9.06 -14.84 -2.11
N SER A 199 -8.76 -13.95 -1.14
CA SER A 199 -8.28 -12.59 -1.38
C SER A 199 -6.90 -12.58 -2.03
N THR A 200 -6.59 -11.51 -2.79
CA THR A 200 -5.20 -11.25 -3.25
C THR A 200 -4.21 -11.17 -2.08
N GLY A 201 -4.70 -10.88 -0.86
CA GLY A 201 -3.89 -10.78 0.34
C GLY A 201 -3.14 -9.46 0.45
N VAL A 202 -3.44 -8.48 -0.42
CA VAL A 202 -3.02 -7.10 -0.19
C VAL A 202 -3.76 -6.54 1.02
N HIS A 203 -3.07 -5.75 1.84
CA HIS A 203 -3.66 -5.15 3.03
C HIS A 203 -4.45 -3.89 2.67
N LEU A 204 -3.99 -3.16 1.65
CA LEU A 204 -4.66 -1.98 1.15
C LEU A 204 -4.48 -1.80 -0.36
N VAL A 205 -5.37 -0.98 -0.92
CA VAL A 205 -5.24 -0.43 -2.27
C VAL A 205 -5.12 1.09 -2.18
N SER A 206 -4.30 1.72 -3.01
CA SER A 206 -4.27 3.17 -3.15
C SER A 206 -4.80 3.64 -4.49
N SER A 207 -5.59 4.71 -4.47
CA SER A 207 -6.15 5.27 -5.70
C SER A 207 -6.35 6.77 -5.58
N SER A 208 -6.02 7.49 -6.65
CA SER A 208 -6.40 8.90 -6.80
C SER A 208 -7.89 9.08 -7.08
N ALA A 209 -8.62 8.04 -7.49
CA ALA A 209 -10.06 8.11 -7.71
C ALA A 209 -10.87 8.30 -6.41
N LEU A 210 -10.23 8.20 -5.25
CA LEU A 210 -10.84 8.59 -3.97
C LEU A 210 -11.16 10.09 -3.90
N ASN A 211 -10.35 10.94 -4.55
CA ASN A 211 -10.44 12.39 -4.43
C ASN A 211 -10.39 13.16 -5.77
N MET A 212 -9.65 12.66 -6.76
CA MET A 212 -9.55 13.29 -8.08
C MET A 212 -10.79 12.99 -8.91
N GLY A 213 -11.39 14.03 -9.51
CA GLY A 213 -12.58 13.89 -10.35
C GLY A 213 -13.87 13.54 -9.60
N VAL A 214 -13.89 13.63 -8.27
CA VAL A 214 -15.07 13.35 -7.46
C VAL A 214 -16.05 14.53 -7.52
N PRO A 215 -17.33 14.30 -7.86
CA PRO A 215 -18.34 15.35 -7.84
C PRO A 215 -18.51 15.94 -6.44
N SER A 216 -18.72 17.26 -6.37
CA SER A 216 -19.07 17.93 -5.12
C SER A 216 -20.49 17.55 -4.68
N LEU A 217 -20.69 17.42 -3.37
CA LEU A 217 -22.03 17.25 -2.82
C LEU A 217 -22.81 18.55 -2.96
N ASP A 218 -24.06 18.46 -3.40
CA ASP A 218 -24.93 19.62 -3.56
C ASP A 218 -25.35 20.16 -2.19
N MET A 219 -25.18 21.46 -2.00
CA MET A 219 -25.41 22.14 -0.72
C MET A 219 -26.00 23.53 -0.95
N SER A 220 -27.01 23.88 -0.14
CA SER A 220 -27.64 25.20 -0.14
C SER A 220 -27.54 25.85 1.23
N MET A 221 -27.36 27.18 1.26
CA MET A 221 -27.44 27.99 2.48
C MET A 221 -28.74 28.78 2.47
N LEU A 222 -29.58 28.56 3.48
CA LEU A 222 -30.78 29.37 3.71
C LEU A 222 -30.42 30.53 4.64
N ILE A 223 -30.61 31.76 4.17
CA ILE A 223 -30.39 32.96 4.98
C ILE A 223 -31.75 33.41 5.51
N GLY A 224 -31.97 33.30 6.82
CA GLY A 224 -33.13 33.89 7.49
C GLY A 224 -32.87 35.38 7.73
N GLY A 225 -33.77 36.24 7.25
CA GLY A 225 -33.80 37.65 7.68
C GLY A 225 -34.28 37.71 9.13
N GLY A 226 -33.51 38.35 10.01
CA GLY A 226 -34.00 38.70 11.33
C GLY A 226 -35.17 39.67 11.19
N GLU A 227 -36.27 39.39 11.89
CA GLU A 227 -37.34 40.36 12.12
C GLU A 227 -36.84 41.59 12.87
#